data_AF-A0AAN8QYB1-F1
#
_entry.id   AF-A0AAN8QYB1-F1
#
_cell.length_a   1.000
_cell.length_b   1.000
_cell.length_c   1.000
_cell.angle_alpha   90.00
_cell.angle_beta   90.00
_cell.angle_gamma   90.00
#
_symmetry.space_group_name_H-M   'P 1'
#
loop_
_entity.id
_entity.type
_entity.pdbx_description
1 polymer ?
#
loop_
_entity_poly.entity_id
_entity_poly.type
_entity_poly.pdbx_seq_one_letter_code
_entity_poly.pdbx_strand_id
1 'polypeptide(L)'
;MLLLSYLFQGDSKNDAWIFSLAILLSSTLVYNSRGTIDNQAVENLQYVGELTERIKVNSSSAASSSHNEEEGGDTQFVQFFPNFVWAIRDFTLLLEIDGRNVTEDGYLEHSLELRKGGGKNNLMYNLPRECIRNYFPSRKCFVFPTPTTPANMPHLDSMDEADLCGSFRKGCRYFLSLHFPGEPYKNCQRGPQSNRENAWPLG
;
A
#
# COMPACT_ATOMS: atom_id res chain seq x y z
N MET A 1 -5.39 6.50 6.66
CA MET A 1 -4.66 5.39 6.01
C MET A 1 -5.51 4.88 4.86
N LEU A 2 -4.98 4.83 3.63
CA LEU A 2 -5.68 4.30 2.46
C LEU A 2 -5.09 2.93 2.10
N LEU A 3 -5.91 1.87 2.02
CA LEU A 3 -5.47 0.51 1.65
C LEU A 3 -5.80 0.22 0.18
N LEU A 4 -4.76 0.06 -0.64
CA LEU A 4 -4.92 -0.05 -2.10
C LEU A 4 -5.53 -1.38 -2.59
N SER A 5 -5.62 -2.42 -1.76
CA SER A 5 -6.17 -3.72 -2.20
C SER A 5 -7.66 -3.70 -2.56
N TYR A 6 -8.44 -2.76 -2.03
CA TYR A 6 -9.89 -2.68 -2.27
C TYR A 6 -10.29 -1.74 -3.43
N LEU A 7 -9.35 -1.01 -4.01
CA LEU A 7 -9.63 0.04 -4.99
C LEU A 7 -9.48 -0.42 -6.45
N PHE A 8 -8.80 -1.54 -6.70
CA PHE A 8 -8.56 -2.08 -8.06
C PHE A 8 -9.76 -2.82 -8.69
N GLN A 9 -10.94 -2.81 -8.06
CA GLN A 9 -12.14 -3.51 -8.56
C GLN A 9 -13.09 -2.65 -9.43
N GLY A 10 -12.80 -1.37 -9.70
CA GLY A 10 -13.69 -0.47 -10.47
C GLY A 10 -13.07 0.06 -11.77
N ASP A 11 -13.84 0.03 -12.87
CA ASP A 11 -13.48 0.59 -14.18
C ASP A 11 -14.20 1.94 -14.39
N SER A 12 -13.43 3.05 -14.50
CA SER A 12 -13.78 4.27 -15.22
C SER A 12 -12.72 5.38 -15.07
N LYS A 13 -12.73 6.37 -15.97
CA LYS A 13 -11.92 7.62 -15.87
C LYS A 13 -12.23 8.48 -14.62
N ASN A 14 -13.40 8.30 -13.99
CA ASN A 14 -13.77 9.02 -12.76
C ASN A 14 -13.14 8.38 -11.52
N ASP A 15 -12.93 7.06 -11.52
CA ASP A 15 -12.28 6.36 -10.42
C ASP A 15 -10.84 6.83 -10.24
N ALA A 16 -10.15 7.17 -11.33
CA ALA A 16 -8.81 7.77 -11.29
C ALA A 16 -8.76 9.09 -10.50
N TRP A 17 -9.74 9.99 -10.68
CA TRP A 17 -9.77 11.27 -9.95
C TRP A 17 -10.11 11.10 -8.48
N ILE A 18 -11.12 10.27 -8.18
CA ILE A 18 -11.50 9.93 -6.80
C ILE A 18 -10.31 9.30 -6.07
N PHE A 19 -9.59 8.42 -6.76
CA PHE A 19 -8.40 7.76 -6.26
C PHE A 19 -7.25 8.74 -6.02
N SER A 20 -6.95 9.61 -6.98
CA SER A 20 -5.95 10.67 -6.83
C SER A 20 -6.26 11.57 -5.63
N LEU A 21 -7.52 11.99 -5.47
CA LEU A 21 -7.95 12.74 -4.28
C LEU A 21 -7.78 11.94 -2.99
N ALA A 22 -8.17 10.66 -2.97
CA ALA A 22 -8.02 9.81 -1.79
C ALA A 22 -6.55 9.64 -1.37
N ILE A 23 -5.63 9.54 -2.33
CA ILE A 23 -4.19 9.53 -2.08
C ILE A 23 -3.74 10.84 -1.44
N LEU A 24 -4.13 11.99 -2.02
CA LEU A 24 -3.71 13.31 -1.51
C LEU A 24 -4.28 13.65 -0.14
N LEU A 25 -5.49 13.18 0.14
CA LEU A 25 -6.14 13.37 1.45
C LEU A 25 -5.62 12.38 2.49
N SER A 26 -4.90 11.34 2.07
CA SER A 26 -4.30 10.37 2.99
C SER A 26 -2.98 10.90 3.54
N SER A 27 -2.72 10.64 4.82
CA SER A 27 -1.39 10.82 5.42
C SER A 27 -0.47 9.62 5.16
N THR A 28 -1.04 8.47 4.81
CA THR A 28 -0.32 7.22 4.57
C THR A 28 -1.06 6.37 3.55
N LEU A 29 -0.33 5.98 2.51
CA LEU A 29 -0.75 5.10 1.44
C LEU A 29 -0.20 3.69 1.69
N VAL A 30 -1.08 2.72 1.91
CA VAL A 30 -0.72 1.32 2.12
C VAL A 30 -0.99 0.55 0.84
N TYR A 31 0.07 0.20 0.13
CA TYR A 31 0.01 -0.74 -0.99
C TYR A 31 0.10 -2.17 -0.47
N ASN A 32 -0.88 -2.99 -0.83
CA ASN A 32 -1.05 -4.34 -0.29
C ASN A 32 -1.01 -5.36 -1.44
N SER A 33 0.06 -6.14 -1.50
CA SER A 33 0.26 -7.19 -2.51
C SER A 33 0.46 -8.56 -1.86
N ARG A 34 0.45 -9.62 -2.66
CA ARG A 34 0.70 -11.00 -2.22
C ARG A 34 2.04 -11.47 -2.77
N GLY A 35 2.77 -12.28 -2.00
CA GLY A 35 4.00 -12.93 -2.44
C GLY A 35 5.24 -12.09 -2.20
N THR A 36 5.87 -11.62 -3.27
CA THR A 36 7.18 -10.95 -3.24
C THR A 36 7.17 -9.67 -4.07
N ILE A 37 8.16 -8.79 -3.88
CA ILE A 37 8.36 -7.64 -4.77
C ILE A 37 9.17 -8.12 -5.98
N ASP A 38 8.48 -8.56 -7.02
CA ASP A 38 9.08 -8.82 -8.33
C ASP A 38 8.94 -7.60 -9.26
N ASN A 39 9.47 -7.72 -10.48
CA ASN A 39 9.38 -6.63 -11.44
C ASN A 39 7.93 -6.29 -11.82
N GLN A 40 7.06 -7.30 -11.90
CA GLN A 40 5.67 -7.10 -12.25
C GLN A 40 4.90 -6.36 -11.14
N ALA A 41 5.20 -6.66 -9.87
CA ALA A 41 4.62 -5.95 -8.73
C ALA A 41 5.01 -4.47 -8.72
N VAL A 42 6.26 -4.14 -9.11
CA VAL A 42 6.73 -2.76 -9.24
C VAL A 42 6.09 -2.05 -10.44
N GLU A 43 5.95 -2.73 -11.58
CA GLU A 43 5.25 -2.19 -12.76
C GLU A 43 3.76 -1.94 -12.48
N ASN A 44 3.09 -2.85 -11.78
CA ASN A 44 1.70 -2.66 -11.36
C ASN A 44 1.53 -1.47 -10.42
N LEU A 45 2.57 -1.12 -9.66
CA LEU A 45 2.58 0.06 -8.81
C LEU A 45 2.84 1.37 -9.59
N GLN A 46 3.39 1.30 -10.82
CA GLN A 46 3.62 2.47 -11.68
C GLN A 46 2.34 3.25 -11.97
N TYR A 47 1.17 2.61 -11.93
CA TYR A 47 -0.13 3.29 -12.02
C TYR A 47 -0.34 4.35 -10.93
N VAL A 48 0.24 4.16 -9.74
CA VAL A 48 0.25 5.21 -8.69
C VAL A 48 1.11 6.39 -9.13
N GLY A 49 2.18 6.17 -9.89
CA GLY A 49 2.98 7.21 -10.53
C GLY A 49 2.20 7.99 -11.59
N GLU A 50 1.44 7.32 -12.47
CA GLU A 50 0.57 8.01 -13.43
C GLU A 50 -0.52 8.85 -12.74
N LEU A 51 -1.10 8.32 -11.66
CA LEU A 51 -2.12 9.02 -10.87
C LEU A 51 -1.55 10.22 -10.12
N THR A 52 -0.28 10.11 -9.72
CA THR A 52 0.52 11.19 -9.13
C THR A 52 0.84 12.28 -10.15
N GLU A 53 1.23 11.90 -11.37
CA GLU A 53 1.51 12.86 -12.44
C GLU A 53 0.25 13.66 -12.81
N ARG A 54 -0.93 13.01 -12.87
CA ARG A 54 -2.21 13.69 -13.10
C ARG A 54 -2.56 14.72 -12.02
N ILE A 55 -2.21 14.44 -10.76
CA ILE A 55 -2.37 15.40 -9.67
C ILE A 55 -1.48 16.64 -9.89
N LYS A 56 -0.23 16.42 -10.31
CA LYS A 56 0.73 17.49 -10.57
C LYS A 56 0.27 18.43 -11.68
N VAL A 57 -0.31 17.89 -12.77
CA VAL A 57 -0.81 18.68 -13.90
C VAL A 57 -2.04 19.53 -13.56
N ASN A 58 -2.93 19.05 -12.68
CA ASN A 58 -4.15 19.79 -12.32
C ASN A 58 -3.91 20.92 -11.31
N SER A 59 -2.93 20.76 -10.43
CA SER A 59 -2.58 21.77 -9.42
C SER A 59 -1.80 22.95 -10.02
N SER A 60 -0.91 22.71 -10.99
CA SER A 60 -0.28 23.78 -11.78
C SER A 60 -1.29 24.60 -12.58
N SER A 61 -2.37 23.96 -13.04
CA SER A 61 -3.49 24.63 -13.71
C SER A 61 -4.29 25.53 -12.76
N ALA A 62 -4.45 25.12 -11.49
CA ALA A 62 -5.12 25.92 -10.45
C ALA A 62 -4.25 27.05 -9.87
N ALA A 63 -2.92 26.93 -9.92
CA ALA A 63 -1.97 27.96 -9.47
C ALA A 63 -1.71 29.08 -10.51
N SER A 64 -2.35 29.02 -11.69
CA SER A 64 -2.22 30.03 -12.76
C SER A 64 -2.99 31.35 -12.47
N SER A 65 -3.00 31.80 -11.21
CA SER A 65 -3.47 33.15 -10.83
C SER A 65 -2.46 33.96 -10.02
N SER A 66 -1.18 33.56 -9.99
CA SER A 66 -0.11 34.46 -9.55
C SER A 66 1.20 34.16 -10.27
N HIS A 67 1.62 35.12 -11.10
CA HIS A 67 2.97 35.23 -11.65
C HIS A 67 4.03 34.96 -10.56
N ASN A 68 4.90 33.98 -10.79
CA ASN A 68 6.34 34.17 -10.78
C ASN A 68 7.03 32.91 -11.33
N GLU A 69 7.87 33.14 -12.33
CA GLU A 69 8.78 32.17 -12.93
C GLU A 69 9.96 31.95 -11.97
N GLU A 70 10.04 30.79 -11.32
CA GLU A 70 11.30 30.26 -10.80
C GLU A 70 11.35 28.74 -11.02
N GLU A 71 12.44 28.29 -11.66
CA GLU A 71 12.81 26.89 -11.83
C GLU A 71 12.86 26.17 -10.47
N GLY A 72 11.77 25.49 -10.09
CA GLY A 72 11.70 24.75 -8.82
C GLY A 72 10.48 23.85 -8.65
N GLY A 73 9.77 23.56 -9.75
CA GLY A 73 8.43 22.95 -9.74
C GLY A 73 8.35 21.49 -9.28
N ASP A 74 9.48 20.81 -9.06
CA ASP A 74 9.49 19.41 -8.62
C ASP A 74 9.63 19.27 -7.09
N THR A 75 10.33 20.21 -6.46
CA THR A 75 10.65 20.17 -5.02
C THR A 75 9.48 20.53 -4.11
N GLN A 76 8.53 21.35 -4.57
CA GLN A 76 7.38 21.77 -3.75
C GLN A 76 6.30 20.69 -3.63
N PHE A 77 6.24 19.73 -4.56
CA PHE A 77 5.20 18.69 -4.56
C PHE A 77 5.49 17.49 -3.68
N VAL A 78 6.78 17.19 -3.44
CA VAL A 78 7.22 16.10 -2.55
C VAL A 78 6.62 16.24 -1.14
N GLN A 79 6.32 17.47 -0.71
CA GLN A 79 5.77 17.77 0.61
C GLN A 79 4.31 17.30 0.80
N PHE A 80 3.57 17.05 -0.29
CA PHE A 80 2.16 16.66 -0.23
C PHE A 80 1.91 15.17 -0.42
N PHE A 81 2.96 14.36 -0.62
CA PHE A 81 2.78 12.92 -0.79
C PHE A 81 2.67 12.21 0.56
N PRO A 82 1.73 11.24 0.68
CA PRO A 82 1.62 10.44 1.88
C PRO A 82 2.89 9.63 2.11
N ASN A 83 3.10 9.23 3.37
CA ASN A 83 4.04 8.15 3.64
C ASN A 83 3.60 6.89 2.88
N PHE A 84 4.54 6.17 2.28
CA PHE A 84 4.24 4.95 1.56
C PHE A 84 4.57 3.72 2.41
N VAL A 85 3.65 2.76 2.42
CA VAL A 85 3.83 1.49 3.11
C VAL A 85 3.50 0.36 2.16
N TRP A 86 4.46 -0.53 1.94
CA TRP A 86 4.23 -1.75 1.18
C TRP A 86 4.01 -2.92 2.14
N ALA A 87 2.75 -3.35 2.27
CA ALA A 87 2.34 -4.53 3.02
C ALA A 87 2.32 -5.75 2.08
N ILE A 88 3.15 -6.75 2.37
CA ILE A 88 3.28 -7.95 1.53
C ILE A 88 2.70 -9.14 2.28
N ARG A 89 1.60 -9.72 1.77
CA ARG A 89 0.95 -10.90 2.37
C ARG A 89 1.50 -12.19 1.83
N ASP A 90 1.39 -13.25 2.61
CA ASP A 90 1.89 -14.60 2.28
C ASP A 90 3.37 -14.59 1.87
N PHE A 91 4.18 -13.79 2.58
CA PHE A 91 5.61 -13.71 2.33
C PHE A 91 6.30 -15.01 2.78
N THR A 92 7.05 -15.61 1.87
CA THR A 92 7.69 -16.93 2.07
C THR A 92 9.20 -16.91 1.93
N LEU A 93 9.79 -15.79 1.47
CA LEU A 93 11.23 -15.67 1.32
C LEU A 93 11.91 -15.42 2.65
N LEU A 94 13.18 -15.81 2.74
CA LEU A 94 14.06 -15.29 3.79
C LEU A 94 14.43 -13.85 3.43
N LEU A 95 14.42 -12.96 4.42
CA LEU A 95 14.90 -11.58 4.26
C LEU A 95 16.44 -11.59 4.24
N GLU A 96 17.00 -12.11 3.17
CA GLU A 96 18.43 -12.27 2.97
C GLU A 96 18.83 -11.78 1.58
N ILE A 97 19.89 -10.97 1.50
CA ILE A 97 20.47 -10.48 0.27
C ILE A 97 21.97 -10.78 0.35
N ASP A 98 22.50 -11.48 -0.67
CA ASP A 98 23.91 -11.88 -0.75
C ASP A 98 24.45 -12.55 0.53
N GLY A 99 23.69 -13.46 1.14
CA GLY A 99 24.12 -14.16 2.35
C GLY A 99 23.89 -13.40 3.66
N ARG A 100 23.31 -12.19 3.61
CA ARG A 100 23.16 -11.31 4.78
C ARG A 100 21.70 -11.01 5.07
N ASN A 101 21.33 -11.15 6.35
CA ASN A 101 20.01 -10.77 6.81
C ASN A 101 19.77 -9.27 6.61
N VAL A 102 18.61 -8.93 6.06
CA VAL A 102 18.15 -7.56 5.85
C VAL A 102 16.85 -7.30 6.59
N THR A 103 16.56 -6.03 6.85
CA THR A 103 15.24 -5.63 7.34
C THR A 103 14.22 -5.65 6.21
N GLU A 104 12.93 -5.60 6.55
CA GLU A 104 11.84 -5.46 5.58
C GLU A 104 12.02 -4.20 4.72
N ASP A 105 12.37 -3.07 5.36
CA ASP A 105 12.71 -1.82 4.67
C ASP A 105 13.92 -2.00 3.73
N GLY A 106 14.94 -2.74 4.16
CA GLY A 106 16.10 -3.05 3.33
C GLY A 106 15.75 -3.90 2.11
N TYR A 107 14.85 -4.88 2.26
CA TYR A 107 14.32 -5.67 1.16
C TYR A 107 13.55 -4.81 0.14
N LEU A 108 12.75 -3.85 0.61
CA LEU A 108 12.05 -2.89 -0.26
C LEU A 108 13.04 -2.00 -1.03
N GLU A 109 14.00 -1.39 -0.34
CA GLU A 109 14.97 -0.51 -1.01
C GLU A 109 15.83 -1.25 -2.04
N HIS A 110 16.23 -2.49 -1.75
CA HIS A 110 16.90 -3.36 -2.72
C HIS A 110 16.02 -3.65 -3.94
N SER A 111 14.73 -3.92 -3.74
CA SER A 111 13.79 -4.18 -4.84
C SER A 111 13.56 -2.95 -5.75
N LEU A 112 13.82 -1.75 -5.23
CA LEU A 112 13.74 -0.45 -5.92
C LEU A 112 15.10 0.05 -6.43
N GLU A 113 16.15 -0.78 -6.40
CA GLU A 113 17.45 -0.41 -6.96
C GLU A 113 17.39 -0.20 -8.48
N LEU A 114 18.06 0.86 -8.93
CA LEU A 114 18.14 1.18 -10.35
C LEU A 114 19.29 0.43 -10.99
N ARG A 115 19.05 -0.11 -12.19
CA ARG A 115 20.09 -0.72 -13.01
C ARG A 115 20.91 0.37 -13.70
N LYS A 116 22.23 0.22 -13.68
CA LYS A 116 23.15 1.14 -14.38
C LYS A 116 23.20 0.81 -15.88
N GLY A 117 23.42 1.83 -16.71
CA GLY A 117 23.62 1.72 -18.16
C GLY A 117 22.42 2.13 -19.01
N GLY A 118 22.66 2.71 -20.18
CA GLY A 118 21.66 3.39 -21.02
C GLY A 118 20.85 2.52 -21.99
N GLY A 119 20.65 1.23 -21.68
CA GLY A 119 19.87 0.33 -22.54
C GLY A 119 18.35 0.55 -22.38
N LYS A 120 17.57 0.38 -23.46
CA LYS A 120 16.10 0.50 -23.42
C LYS A 120 15.45 -0.38 -22.35
N ASN A 121 15.96 -1.59 -22.14
CA ASN A 121 15.46 -2.50 -21.10
C ASN A 121 15.74 -1.98 -19.68
N ASN A 122 16.90 -1.34 -19.46
CA ASN A 122 17.22 -0.72 -18.19
C ASN A 122 16.34 0.51 -17.94
N LEU A 123 16.07 1.30 -18.98
CA LEU A 123 15.16 2.45 -18.87
C LEU A 123 13.75 2.00 -18.44
N MET A 124 13.19 0.99 -19.10
CA MET A 124 11.86 0.46 -18.75
C MET A 124 11.83 -0.14 -17.34
N TYR A 125 12.91 -0.81 -16.92
CA TYR A 125 13.04 -1.34 -15.56
C TYR A 125 13.17 -0.23 -14.50
N ASN A 126 13.92 0.84 -14.80
CA ASN A 126 14.22 1.91 -13.86
C ASN A 126 13.05 2.88 -13.69
N LEU A 127 12.30 3.16 -14.75
CA LEU A 127 11.22 4.15 -14.74
C LEU A 127 10.22 3.97 -13.57
N PRO A 128 9.59 2.81 -13.35
CA PRO A 128 8.65 2.65 -12.24
C PRO A 128 9.33 2.80 -10.87
N ARG A 129 10.60 2.42 -10.75
CA ARG A 129 11.39 2.53 -9.52
C ARG A 129 11.75 3.98 -9.20
N GLU A 130 12.15 4.74 -10.22
CA GLU A 130 12.39 6.18 -10.10
C GLU A 130 11.12 6.91 -9.67
N CYS A 131 9.97 6.60 -10.28
CA CYS A 131 8.68 7.16 -9.89
C CYS A 131 8.39 6.92 -8.39
N ILE A 132 8.44 5.67 -7.93
CA ILE A 132 8.17 5.34 -6.51
C ILE A 132 9.14 6.08 -5.58
N ARG A 133 10.43 6.11 -5.94
CA ARG A 133 11.47 6.74 -5.12
C ARG A 133 11.31 8.26 -5.02
N ASN A 134 10.91 8.90 -6.10
CA ASN A 134 10.73 10.35 -6.18
C ASN A 134 9.42 10.80 -5.52
N TYR A 135 8.32 10.06 -5.71
CA TYR A 135 7.02 10.45 -5.16
C TYR A 135 6.88 10.15 -3.68
N PHE A 136 7.51 9.07 -3.20
CA PHE A 136 7.38 8.67 -1.80
C PHE A 136 8.74 8.67 -1.13
N PRO A 137 9.32 9.81 -0.73
CA PRO A 137 10.67 9.84 -0.13
C PRO A 137 10.78 9.01 1.15
N SER A 138 9.68 8.90 1.90
CA SER A 138 9.53 8.06 3.09
C SER A 138 8.73 6.80 2.72
N ARG A 139 9.37 5.63 2.86
CA ARG A 139 8.80 4.33 2.50
C ARG A 139 9.07 3.32 3.61
N LYS A 140 8.09 2.48 3.89
CA LYS A 140 8.18 1.36 4.84
C LYS A 140 7.71 0.07 4.20
N CYS A 141 8.25 -1.04 4.66
CA CYS A 141 7.80 -2.37 4.24
C CYS A 141 7.41 -3.21 5.45
N PHE A 142 6.35 -4.00 5.30
CA PHE A 142 5.93 -4.99 6.27
C PHE A 142 5.66 -6.29 5.54
N VAL A 143 6.25 -7.38 6.01
CA VAL A 143 5.99 -8.71 5.47
C VAL A 143 5.13 -9.51 6.44
N PHE A 144 4.09 -10.14 5.91
CA PHE A 144 3.17 -10.96 6.68
C PHE A 144 3.27 -12.39 6.16
N PRO A 145 3.63 -13.36 7.03
CA PRO A 145 3.54 -14.76 6.64
C PRO A 145 2.06 -15.16 6.45
N THR A 146 1.81 -16.34 5.89
CA THR A 146 0.43 -16.81 5.72
C THR A 146 -0.28 -16.87 7.09
N PRO A 147 -1.51 -16.31 7.21
CA PRO A 147 -2.18 -16.18 8.50
C PRO A 147 -2.45 -17.52 9.20
N THR A 148 -2.68 -18.57 8.42
CA THR A 148 -2.99 -19.91 8.90
C THR A 148 -2.62 -20.96 7.84
N THR A 149 -2.92 -22.23 8.09
CA THR A 149 -2.69 -23.30 7.11
C THR A 149 -3.62 -23.16 5.89
N PRO A 150 -3.23 -23.67 4.70
CA PRO A 150 -4.08 -23.61 3.51
C PRO A 150 -5.49 -24.20 3.70
N ALA A 151 -5.62 -25.24 4.54
CA ALA A 151 -6.89 -25.88 4.85
C ALA A 151 -7.86 -24.95 5.60
N ASN A 152 -7.34 -24.04 6.44
CA ASN A 152 -8.14 -23.13 7.25
C ASN A 152 -8.39 -21.79 6.56
N MET A 153 -7.65 -21.47 5.49
CA MET A 153 -7.75 -20.20 4.76
C MET A 153 -9.19 -19.84 4.29
N PRO A 154 -10.03 -20.79 3.81
CA PRO A 154 -11.42 -20.49 3.46
C PRO A 154 -12.30 -20.03 4.63
N HIS A 155 -11.87 -20.31 5.86
CA HIS A 155 -12.62 -20.00 7.09
C HIS A 155 -11.99 -18.86 7.88
N LEU A 156 -10.99 -18.16 7.32
CA LEU A 156 -10.18 -17.15 8.01
C LEU A 156 -11.03 -16.09 8.72
N ASP A 157 -12.11 -15.62 8.10
CA ASP A 157 -13.00 -14.59 8.66
C ASP A 157 -13.79 -15.06 9.89
N SER A 158 -13.90 -16.38 10.08
CA SER A 158 -14.62 -17.00 11.21
C SER A 158 -13.71 -17.55 12.29
N MET A 159 -12.39 -17.52 12.08
CA MET A 159 -11.40 -18.03 13.03
C MET A 159 -11.19 -17.06 14.20
N ASP A 160 -10.86 -17.59 15.38
CA ASP A 160 -10.41 -16.76 16.48
C ASP A 160 -8.98 -16.24 16.20
N GLU A 161 -8.64 -15.06 16.71
CA GLU A 161 -7.28 -14.54 16.57
C GLU A 161 -6.26 -15.52 17.16
N ALA A 162 -6.62 -16.26 18.23
CA ALA A 162 -5.76 -17.26 18.86
C ALA A 162 -5.38 -18.42 17.92
N ASP A 163 -6.21 -18.70 16.92
CA ASP A 163 -6.00 -19.77 15.93
C ASP A 163 -5.11 -19.34 14.76
N LEU A 164 -4.73 -18.05 14.71
CA LEU A 164 -3.83 -17.50 13.71
C LEU A 164 -2.36 -17.74 14.09
N CYS A 165 -1.52 -17.84 13.06
CA CYS A 165 -0.08 -17.99 13.21
C CYS A 165 0.52 -16.88 14.10
N GLY A 166 1.35 -17.27 15.06
CA GLY A 166 1.90 -16.35 16.05
C GLY A 166 2.76 -15.23 15.46
N SER A 167 3.53 -15.51 14.40
CA SER A 167 4.33 -14.50 13.68
C SER A 167 3.44 -13.53 12.90
N PHE A 168 2.38 -14.03 12.26
CA PHE A 168 1.37 -13.18 11.60
C PHE A 168 0.71 -12.21 12.59
N ARG A 169 0.22 -12.72 13.73
CA ARG A 169 -0.36 -11.92 14.81
C ARG A 169 0.58 -10.82 15.31
N LYS A 170 1.86 -11.15 15.50
CA LYS A 170 2.89 -10.19 15.95
C LYS A 170 3.11 -9.10 14.89
N GLY A 171 3.22 -9.47 13.62
CA GLY A 171 3.35 -8.54 12.50
C GLY A 171 2.16 -7.59 12.40
N CYS A 172 0.93 -8.12 12.43
CA CYS A 172 -0.29 -7.30 12.43
C CYS A 172 -0.33 -6.35 13.64
N ARG A 173 0.09 -6.84 14.81
CA ARG A 173 0.12 -5.99 16.01
C ARG A 173 1.08 -4.83 15.87
N TYR A 174 2.30 -5.12 15.40
CA TYR A 174 3.30 -4.09 15.16
C TYR A 174 2.83 -3.06 14.11
N PHE A 175 2.32 -3.53 12.97
CA PHE A 175 1.78 -2.67 11.92
C PHE A 175 0.70 -1.71 12.43
N LEU A 176 -0.28 -2.23 13.15
CA LEU A 176 -1.38 -1.43 13.69
C LEU A 176 -0.91 -0.45 14.77
N SER A 177 0.04 -0.84 15.64
CA SER A 177 0.57 0.04 16.68
C SER A 177 1.26 1.30 16.12
N LEU A 178 1.85 1.20 14.94
CA LEU A 178 2.52 2.33 14.28
C LEU A 178 1.54 3.29 13.60
N HIS A 179 0.41 2.79 13.12
CA HIS A 179 -0.53 3.58 12.31
C HIS A 179 -1.79 4.00 13.09
N PHE A 180 -2.10 3.34 14.20
CA PHE A 180 -3.25 3.61 15.06
C PHE A 180 -2.86 3.64 16.55
N PRO A 181 -1.96 4.55 16.96
CA PRO A 181 -1.56 4.66 18.35
C PRO A 181 -2.76 5.08 19.21
N GLY A 182 -3.22 4.20 20.10
CA GLY A 182 -4.27 4.49 21.08
C GLY A 182 -5.67 3.97 20.73
N GLU A 183 -5.89 3.33 19.58
CA GLU A 183 -7.10 2.54 19.41
C GLU A 183 -6.95 1.19 20.13
N PRO A 184 -7.81 0.86 21.11
CA PRO A 184 -7.82 -0.49 21.65
C PRO A 184 -8.16 -1.44 20.51
N TYR A 185 -7.38 -2.52 20.37
CA TYR A 185 -7.73 -3.62 19.48
C TYR A 185 -9.18 -4.00 19.77
N LYS A 186 -10.07 -3.74 18.81
CA LYS A 186 -11.37 -4.37 18.83
C LYS A 186 -11.10 -5.84 18.53
N ASN A 187 -10.96 -6.63 19.60
CA ASN A 187 -11.18 -8.06 19.51
C ASN A 187 -12.53 -8.19 18.80
N CYS A 188 -12.56 -8.83 17.64
CA CYS A 188 -13.81 -9.23 17.00
C CYS A 188 -14.48 -10.32 17.85
N GLN A 189 -14.88 -9.98 19.07
CA GLN A 189 -15.91 -10.72 19.78
C GLN A 189 -17.23 -10.30 19.15
N ARG A 190 -17.84 -11.27 18.48
CA ARG A 190 -19.20 -11.31 17.93
C ARG A 190 -20.07 -10.12 18.35
N GLY A 191 -20.53 -9.34 17.37
CA GLY A 191 -21.85 -8.75 17.48
C GLY A 191 -22.88 -9.87 17.69
N PRO A 192 -23.93 -9.66 18.50
CA PRO A 192 -24.87 -10.72 18.84
C PRO A 192 -25.45 -11.33 17.57
N GLN A 193 -25.45 -12.68 17.51
CA GLN A 193 -26.23 -13.43 16.53
C GLN A 193 -27.68 -12.98 16.68
N SER A 194 -28.12 -12.13 15.74
CA SER A 194 -29.54 -11.85 15.55
C SER A 194 -30.18 -13.15 15.11
N ASN A 195 -30.79 -13.87 16.07
CA ASN A 195 -31.76 -14.89 15.76
C ASN A 195 -32.87 -14.22 14.95
N ARG A 196 -32.92 -14.55 13.66
CA ARG A 196 -34.11 -14.35 12.83
C ARG A 196 -35.21 -15.25 13.38
N GLU A 197 -35.96 -14.73 14.33
CA GLU A 197 -37.29 -15.20 14.70
C GLU A 197 -38.01 -13.99 15.28
N ASN A 198 -38.79 -13.32 14.43
CA ASN A 198 -40.14 -12.86 14.74
C ASN A 198 -40.73 -12.16 13.51
N ALA A 199 -41.87 -12.67 13.11
CA ALA A 199 -42.66 -12.28 11.96
C ALA A 199 -43.19 -10.85 12.10
N TRP A 200 -43.27 -10.15 10.97
CA TRP A 200 -44.10 -8.96 10.82
C TRP A 200 -45.57 -9.38 10.81
N PRO A 201 -46.47 -8.82 11.64
CA PRO A 201 -47.87 -8.77 11.30
C PRO A 201 -48.11 -7.54 10.42
N LEU A 202 -48.75 -7.77 9.29
CA LEU A 202 -49.40 -6.75 8.48
C LEU A 202 -50.57 -6.17 9.29
N GLY A 203 -50.67 -4.84 9.31
CA GLY A 203 -51.77 -4.06 9.87
C GLY A 203 -51.62 -2.60 9.49
#